data_AF-A0A5C6CG58-F1
#
_entry.id   AF-A0A5C6CG58-F1
#
_cell.length_a   1.000
_cell.length_b   1.000
_cell.length_c   1.000
_cell.angle_alpha   90.00
_cell.angle_beta   90.00
_cell.angle_gamma   90.00
#
_symmetry.space_group_name_H-M   'P 1'
#
loop_
_entity.id
_entity.type
_entity.pdbx_description
1 polymer ?
#
loop_
_entity_poly.entity_id
_entity_poly.type
_entity_poly.pdbx_seq_one_letter_code
_entity_poly.pdbx_strand_id
1 'polypeptide(L)'
;MANSLRRNPDQDAVPQPRRHDAFYLLVGFTLVCLGIVLGLFSGLPNCHRAFAMKSFPRELSLVQLQTEGLDDNAFIQLTDVDFDRLTPPSPLEKVTSTLSQLSSPVELGSDPDQLGNKLATIRQELFGTLESTSVGPLLAESFRGIPLFPKGESSLQTEPIVTLSRHSATLESAKQQIDNRNELRGFLSLDTRGDMIRMLETFSNVGEIDPRSNESLAASKQADRSSKDAAPTYRLEPLETPPARLQASVLLAVSVLTFATGMVLCGSSSLSFWTCLLMPIPAAISVLGMPMRCGRGGRKMRFIYNFVGVGFLILGGYEMAVLGGFGQVGGNSIHAVVGCLILAIGIAAVLGTIIHARTPKPTVIPAIAMPQPETARLPHILRYNSNSNSHEREADHESHPSPPRNPQPTAYEDPVLIAAMDDSCSSLTMEYINRVMELDFSNPAFVRDKSLSSLTSIGLLLGCNNTVLADISDDTVHPTIRLTSVLQDGLPVITSSETISQGDQPKMATTGVYQTVPALPLTSMLAKHLQQTIQMSEKRECQIVKIDRDEKYEVYLLSLRASADVQSQYDESNLTVAPATYERFHFPPQPIEELVASS
;
A
#
# COMPACT_ATOMS: atom_id res chain seq x y z
N MET A 1 -37.69 63.96 -8.54
CA MET A 1 -36.41 63.64 -9.21
C MET A 1 -36.24 62.12 -9.15
N ALA A 2 -36.38 61.46 -10.29
CA ALA A 2 -36.41 60.01 -10.42
C ALA A 2 -34.99 59.46 -10.59
N ASN A 3 -34.54 58.60 -9.66
CA ASN A 3 -33.31 57.84 -9.82
C ASN A 3 -33.59 56.61 -10.69
N SER A 4 -32.98 56.58 -11.87
CA SER A 4 -33.06 55.48 -12.81
C SER A 4 -32.29 54.27 -12.28
N LEU A 5 -33.02 53.26 -11.82
CA LEU A 5 -32.49 51.92 -11.57
C LEU A 5 -32.12 51.28 -12.91
N ARG A 6 -30.83 51.32 -13.27
CA ARG A 6 -30.25 50.48 -14.31
C ARG A 6 -30.39 49.01 -13.88
N ARG A 7 -31.40 48.34 -14.41
CA ARG A 7 -31.59 46.89 -14.31
C ARG A 7 -30.57 46.23 -15.24
N ASN A 8 -29.67 45.42 -14.67
CA ASN A 8 -28.76 44.57 -15.45
C ASN A 8 -29.58 43.43 -16.06
N PRO A 9 -29.60 43.26 -17.40
CA PRO A 9 -30.42 42.25 -18.07
C PRO A 9 -29.85 40.81 -18.01
N ASP A 10 -28.73 40.57 -17.33
CA ASP A 10 -28.12 39.23 -17.19
C ASP A 10 -28.74 38.37 -16.06
N GLN A 11 -29.88 38.76 -15.48
CA GLN A 11 -30.46 38.10 -14.30
C GLN A 11 -31.40 36.92 -14.56
N ASP A 12 -31.69 36.56 -15.82
CA ASP A 12 -32.67 35.51 -16.17
C ASP A 12 -32.06 34.26 -16.82
N ALA A 13 -30.80 33.94 -16.52
CA ALA A 13 -30.26 32.63 -16.88
C ALA A 13 -30.79 31.56 -15.91
N VAL A 14 -31.81 30.79 -16.36
CA VAL A 14 -32.21 29.53 -15.73
C VAL A 14 -30.95 28.70 -15.45
N PRO A 15 -30.72 28.22 -14.22
CA PRO A 15 -29.56 27.38 -13.94
C PRO A 15 -29.70 26.09 -14.74
N GLN A 16 -28.98 26.00 -15.86
CA GLN A 16 -28.88 24.76 -16.58
C GLN A 16 -28.28 23.71 -15.64
N PRO A 17 -28.86 22.50 -15.53
CA PRO A 17 -28.23 21.41 -14.80
C PRO A 17 -26.83 21.21 -15.40
N ARG A 18 -25.80 21.36 -14.57
CA ARG A 18 -24.41 21.19 -15.02
C ARG A 18 -24.29 19.76 -15.55
N ARG A 19 -24.09 19.60 -16.86
CA ARG A 19 -23.94 18.30 -17.54
C ARG A 19 -22.85 17.40 -16.92
N HIS A 20 -21.97 17.97 -16.10
CA HIS A 20 -20.88 17.27 -15.43
C HIS A 20 -21.29 16.52 -14.14
N ASP A 21 -22.47 16.77 -13.56
CA ASP A 21 -22.82 16.22 -12.23
C ASP A 21 -23.09 14.71 -12.26
N ALA A 22 -23.71 14.20 -13.33
CA ALA A 22 -23.94 12.77 -13.52
C ALA A 22 -22.62 12.00 -13.79
N PHE A 23 -21.64 12.66 -14.41
CA PHE A 23 -20.33 12.08 -14.66
C PHE A 23 -19.55 11.88 -13.35
N TYR A 24 -19.55 12.87 -12.45
CA TYR A 24 -18.92 12.73 -11.13
C TYR A 24 -19.57 11.66 -10.26
N LEU A 25 -20.90 11.50 -10.36
CA LEU A 25 -21.61 10.42 -9.66
C LEU A 25 -21.18 9.04 -10.18
N LEU A 26 -21.10 8.88 -11.50
CA LEU A 26 -20.69 7.61 -12.12
C LEU A 26 -19.24 7.27 -11.77
N VAL A 27 -18.31 8.22 -11.96
CA VAL A 27 -16.88 8.04 -11.63
C VAL A 27 -16.67 7.83 -10.14
N GLY A 28 -17.41 8.55 -9.29
CA GLY A 28 -17.38 8.34 -7.86
C GLY A 28 -17.81 6.92 -7.49
N PHE A 29 -18.89 6.43 -8.09
CA PHE A 29 -19.39 5.09 -7.82
C PHE A 29 -18.46 3.99 -8.33
N THR A 30 -17.87 4.15 -9.51
CA THR A 30 -16.88 3.17 -10.01
C THR A 30 -15.66 3.10 -9.11
N LEU A 31 -15.20 4.24 -8.57
CA LEU A 31 -14.12 4.26 -7.57
C LEU A 31 -14.53 3.62 -6.25
N VAL A 32 -15.78 3.78 -5.79
CA VAL A 32 -16.31 3.06 -4.62
C VAL A 32 -16.28 1.56 -4.86
N CYS A 33 -16.82 1.09 -5.99
CA CYS A 33 -16.80 -0.33 -6.34
C CYS A 33 -15.37 -0.87 -6.45
N LEU A 34 -14.48 -0.15 -7.12
CA LEU A 34 -13.08 -0.54 -7.26
C LEU A 34 -12.37 -0.59 -5.90
N GLY A 35 -12.58 0.41 -5.04
CA GLY A 35 -12.04 0.44 -3.68
C GLY A 35 -12.54 -0.72 -2.82
N ILE A 36 -13.82 -1.08 -2.91
CA ILE A 36 -14.39 -2.25 -2.22
C ILE A 36 -13.74 -3.54 -2.74
N VAL A 37 -13.67 -3.72 -4.06
CA VAL A 37 -13.09 -4.94 -4.66
C VAL A 37 -11.62 -5.07 -4.30
N LEU A 38 -10.83 -4.01 -4.48
CA LEU A 38 -9.42 -4.00 -4.11
C LEU A 38 -9.23 -4.23 -2.60
N GLY A 39 -10.06 -3.61 -1.75
CA GLY A 39 -9.96 -3.72 -0.31
C GLY A 39 -10.32 -5.11 0.20
N LEU A 40 -11.47 -5.65 -0.20
CA LEU A 40 -11.99 -6.92 0.30
C LEU A 40 -11.21 -8.14 -0.20
N PHE A 41 -10.79 -8.12 -1.48
CA PHE A 41 -10.18 -9.30 -2.09
C PHE A 41 -8.66 -9.28 -2.07
N SER A 42 -8.02 -8.12 -1.90
CA SER A 42 -6.56 -8.01 -1.98
C SER A 42 -5.95 -7.24 -0.83
N GLY A 43 -6.33 -5.98 -0.63
CA GLY A 43 -5.73 -5.09 0.37
C GLY A 43 -5.84 -5.62 1.80
N LEU A 44 -7.07 -5.87 2.28
CA LEU A 44 -7.30 -6.32 3.65
C LEU A 44 -6.77 -7.73 3.91
N PRO A 45 -7.03 -8.76 3.06
CA PRO A 45 -6.48 -10.10 3.29
C PRO A 45 -4.94 -10.13 3.25
N ASN A 46 -4.31 -9.48 2.27
CA ASN A 46 -2.85 -9.47 2.18
C ASN A 46 -2.21 -8.71 3.33
N CYS A 47 -2.81 -7.59 3.75
CA CYS A 47 -2.30 -6.80 4.86
C CYS A 47 -2.46 -7.56 6.18
N HIS A 48 -3.63 -8.17 6.42
CA HIS A 48 -3.84 -9.04 7.58
C HIS A 48 -2.80 -10.18 7.64
N ARG A 49 -2.58 -10.88 6.52
CA ARG A 49 -1.57 -11.96 6.43
C ARG A 49 -0.16 -11.44 6.67
N ALA A 50 0.22 -10.32 6.08
CA ALA A 50 1.56 -9.74 6.22
C ALA A 50 1.90 -9.41 7.69
N PHE A 51 0.89 -9.00 8.48
CA PHE A 51 1.05 -8.73 9.90
C PHE A 51 0.92 -9.98 10.77
N ALA A 52 0.06 -10.93 10.42
CA ALA A 52 -0.15 -12.18 11.17
C ALA A 52 0.97 -13.22 10.97
N MET A 53 1.73 -13.13 9.87
CA MET A 53 2.84 -14.03 9.57
C MET A 53 4.19 -13.47 10.04
N LYS A 54 5.04 -14.36 10.56
CA LYS A 54 6.48 -14.10 10.75
C LYS A 54 7.27 -14.50 9.49
N SER A 55 8.54 -14.11 9.42
CA SER A 55 9.41 -14.35 8.25
C SER A 55 9.71 -15.83 7.98
N PHE A 56 9.76 -16.65 9.03
CA PHE A 56 10.02 -18.08 8.92
C PHE A 56 8.78 -18.91 9.30
N PRO A 57 8.48 -19.99 8.55
CA PRO A 57 7.38 -20.87 8.90
C PRO A 57 7.75 -21.70 10.13
N ARG A 58 6.75 -21.96 10.98
CA ARG A 58 6.90 -22.89 12.09
C ARG A 58 6.64 -24.32 11.60
N GLU A 59 7.61 -25.21 11.78
CA GLU A 59 7.47 -26.63 11.45
C GLU A 59 6.61 -27.35 12.50
N LEU A 60 5.52 -27.98 12.07
CA LEU A 60 4.57 -28.68 12.94
C LEU A 60 4.02 -29.93 12.24
N SER A 61 3.77 -31.00 12.99
CA SER A 61 2.93 -32.11 12.52
C SER A 61 1.44 -31.84 12.80
N LEU A 62 0.54 -32.54 12.11
CA LEU A 62 -0.92 -32.42 12.35
C LEU A 62 -1.29 -32.75 13.82
N VAL A 63 -0.59 -33.71 14.42
CA VAL A 63 -0.80 -34.12 15.83
C VAL A 63 -0.32 -33.02 16.78
N GLN A 64 0.85 -32.42 16.51
CA GLN A 64 1.37 -31.31 17.30
C GLN A 64 0.45 -30.09 17.24
N LEU A 65 -0.10 -29.78 16.07
CA LEU A 65 -1.05 -28.69 15.91
C LEU A 65 -2.34 -28.91 16.72
N GLN A 66 -2.78 -30.17 16.87
CA GLN A 66 -3.93 -30.51 17.70
C GLN A 66 -3.67 -30.26 19.19
N THR A 67 -2.46 -30.56 19.67
CA THR A 67 -2.11 -30.45 21.09
C THR A 67 -1.69 -29.04 21.49
N GLU A 68 -1.00 -28.32 20.61
CA GLU A 68 -0.40 -27.02 20.92
C GLU A 68 -1.27 -25.84 20.45
N GLY A 69 -2.15 -26.03 19.46
CA GLY A 69 -2.98 -24.98 18.87
C GLY A 69 -2.19 -23.99 18.01
N LEU A 70 -2.83 -22.87 17.61
CA LEU A 70 -2.10 -21.75 17.00
C LEU A 70 -1.42 -20.91 18.08
N ASP A 71 -0.11 -20.76 17.90
CA ASP A 71 0.75 -19.84 18.64
C ASP A 71 0.82 -18.47 17.92
N ASP A 72 1.73 -17.59 18.31
CA ASP A 72 1.91 -16.23 17.76
C ASP A 72 2.33 -16.15 16.28
N ASN A 73 2.43 -17.28 15.56
CA ASN A 73 2.80 -17.31 14.14
C ASN A 73 1.76 -18.07 13.30
N ALA A 74 1.05 -17.35 12.44
CA ALA A 74 0.12 -17.96 11.48
C ALA A 74 0.82 -18.63 10.29
N PHE A 75 2.12 -18.46 10.12
CA PHE A 75 2.88 -19.08 9.04
C PHE A 75 3.44 -20.44 9.49
N ILE A 76 2.93 -21.52 8.91
CA ILE A 76 3.29 -22.88 9.31
C ILE A 76 3.76 -23.72 8.12
N GLN A 77 4.56 -24.74 8.44
CA GLN A 77 5.04 -25.78 7.54
C GLN A 77 4.61 -27.12 8.12
N LEU A 78 3.64 -27.76 7.47
CA LEU A 78 3.16 -29.08 7.85
C LEU A 78 3.98 -30.16 7.16
N THR A 79 4.55 -31.08 7.95
CA THR A 79 5.29 -32.25 7.45
C THR A 79 4.40 -33.49 7.40
N ASP A 80 4.63 -34.36 6.43
CA ASP A 80 3.95 -35.66 6.28
C ASP A 80 2.42 -35.56 6.18
N VAL A 81 1.93 -34.62 5.36
CA VAL A 81 0.51 -34.39 5.11
C VAL A 81 0.15 -34.69 3.66
N ASP A 82 -1.03 -35.26 3.45
CA ASP A 82 -1.65 -35.43 2.15
C ASP A 82 -3.15 -35.06 2.20
N PHE A 83 -3.79 -34.93 1.05
CA PHE A 83 -5.22 -34.64 0.93
C PHE A 83 -5.88 -35.44 -0.17
N ASP A 84 -7.21 -35.54 -0.14
CA ASP A 84 -7.93 -36.32 -1.15
C ASP A 84 -7.92 -35.59 -2.50
N ARG A 85 -7.04 -36.05 -3.39
CA ARG A 85 -6.84 -35.52 -4.74
C ARG A 85 -8.03 -35.78 -5.67
N LEU A 86 -8.94 -36.68 -5.29
CA LEU A 86 -10.14 -37.00 -6.07
C LEU A 86 -11.32 -36.07 -5.76
N THR A 87 -11.22 -35.23 -4.72
CA THR A 87 -12.28 -34.29 -4.37
C THR A 87 -12.37 -33.19 -5.44
N PRO A 88 -13.55 -32.95 -6.06
CA PRO A 88 -13.70 -31.95 -7.10
C PRO A 88 -13.58 -30.51 -6.57
N PRO A 89 -13.16 -29.54 -7.43
CA PRO A 89 -13.14 -28.12 -7.07
C PRO A 89 -14.57 -27.60 -6.81
N SER A 90 -14.65 -26.45 -6.14
CA SER A 90 -15.92 -25.84 -5.71
C SER A 90 -16.94 -25.75 -6.86
N PRO A 91 -18.23 -26.05 -6.61
CA PRO A 91 -19.27 -25.89 -7.64
C PRO A 91 -19.42 -24.42 -8.09
N LEU A 92 -19.17 -23.43 -7.22
CA LEU A 92 -19.12 -22.01 -7.60
C LEU A 92 -17.96 -21.67 -8.54
N GLU A 93 -16.85 -22.40 -8.44
CA GLU A 93 -15.72 -22.22 -9.35
C GLU A 93 -16.03 -22.71 -10.76
N LYS A 94 -16.82 -23.78 -10.89
CA LYS A 94 -17.35 -24.23 -12.18
C LYS A 94 -18.26 -23.18 -12.82
N VAL A 95 -19.09 -22.52 -12.01
CA VAL A 95 -19.96 -21.42 -12.47
C VAL A 95 -19.15 -20.19 -12.90
N THR A 96 -18.11 -19.82 -12.15
CA THR A 96 -17.28 -18.64 -12.49
C THR A 96 -16.36 -18.89 -13.68
N SER A 97 -15.76 -20.08 -13.79
CA SER A 97 -14.94 -20.46 -14.94
C SER A 97 -15.76 -20.49 -16.24
N THR A 98 -16.96 -21.08 -16.22
CA THR A 98 -17.89 -21.02 -17.37
C THR A 98 -18.30 -19.59 -17.72
N LEU A 99 -18.52 -18.72 -16.72
CA LEU A 99 -18.83 -17.30 -16.95
C LEU A 99 -17.63 -16.47 -17.47
N SER A 100 -16.40 -16.84 -17.09
CA SER A 100 -15.18 -16.19 -17.57
C SER A 100 -14.83 -16.56 -19.01
N GLN A 101 -15.20 -17.78 -19.44
CA GLN A 101 -15.07 -18.20 -20.84
C GLN A 101 -15.99 -17.36 -21.75
N LEU A 102 -17.15 -16.93 -21.25
CA LEU A 102 -18.08 -16.02 -21.93
C LEU A 102 -17.53 -14.59 -22.10
N SER A 103 -16.64 -14.11 -21.22
CA SER A 103 -16.15 -12.74 -21.23
C SER A 103 -14.82 -12.54 -21.96
N SER A 104 -14.21 -13.61 -22.48
CA SER A 104 -12.97 -13.50 -23.24
C SER A 104 -13.22 -12.84 -24.61
N PRO A 105 -12.61 -11.67 -24.90
CA PRO A 105 -12.89 -10.89 -26.11
C PRO A 105 -12.36 -11.53 -27.40
N VAL A 106 -11.66 -12.68 -27.30
CA VAL A 106 -10.94 -13.32 -28.41
C VAL A 106 -11.84 -14.25 -29.25
N GLU A 107 -12.97 -14.73 -28.72
CA GLU A 107 -13.88 -15.62 -29.48
C GLU A 107 -15.19 -14.95 -29.96
N LEU A 108 -15.44 -13.68 -29.60
CA LEU A 108 -16.65 -12.95 -30.04
C LEU A 108 -16.67 -12.61 -31.55
N GLY A 109 -15.56 -12.84 -32.27
CA GLY A 109 -15.41 -12.52 -33.69
C GLY A 109 -15.78 -13.63 -34.67
N SER A 110 -16.11 -14.84 -34.21
CA SER A 110 -16.27 -16.02 -35.07
C SER A 110 -17.65 -16.66 -34.90
N ASP A 111 -18.57 -16.29 -35.78
CA ASP A 111 -19.96 -16.80 -35.94
C ASP A 111 -20.98 -16.54 -34.82
N PRO A 112 -22.04 -15.73 -35.06
CA PRO A 112 -23.13 -15.49 -34.10
C PRO A 112 -23.95 -16.74 -33.79
N ASP A 113 -24.00 -17.72 -34.69
CA ASP A 113 -24.73 -18.98 -34.49
C ASP A 113 -23.99 -19.94 -33.55
N GLN A 114 -22.65 -19.91 -33.56
CA GLN A 114 -21.84 -20.66 -32.59
C GLN A 114 -21.94 -20.03 -31.19
N LEU A 115 -22.01 -18.70 -31.12
CA LEU A 115 -22.26 -17.98 -29.87
C LEU A 115 -23.63 -18.35 -29.29
N GLY A 116 -24.68 -18.43 -30.13
CA GLY A 116 -26.03 -18.82 -29.72
C GLY A 116 -26.10 -20.24 -29.17
N ASN A 117 -25.43 -21.20 -29.81
CA ASN A 117 -25.39 -22.60 -29.36
C ASN A 117 -24.54 -22.79 -28.10
N LYS A 118 -23.41 -22.07 -27.97
CA LYS A 118 -22.61 -22.02 -26.72
C LYS A 118 -23.39 -21.36 -25.58
N LEU A 119 -24.12 -20.27 -25.84
CA LEU A 119 -25.01 -19.64 -24.84
C LEU A 119 -26.14 -20.56 -24.42
N ALA A 120 -26.74 -21.31 -25.34
CA ALA A 120 -27.82 -22.25 -25.02
C ALA A 120 -27.33 -23.43 -24.18
N THR A 121 -26.18 -24.01 -24.50
CA THR A 121 -25.57 -25.12 -23.74
C THR A 121 -25.09 -24.67 -22.36
N ILE A 122 -24.42 -23.53 -22.25
CA ILE A 122 -24.00 -22.96 -20.96
C ILE A 122 -25.21 -22.52 -20.13
N ARG A 123 -26.25 -21.97 -20.75
CA ARG A 123 -27.52 -21.70 -20.07
C ARG A 123 -28.12 -23.00 -19.54
N GLN A 124 -28.11 -24.08 -20.31
CA GLN A 124 -28.63 -25.36 -19.86
C GLN A 124 -27.80 -25.97 -18.72
N GLU A 125 -26.48 -25.75 -18.69
CA GLU A 125 -25.61 -26.18 -17.57
C GLU A 125 -25.78 -25.31 -16.31
N LEU A 126 -25.88 -23.99 -16.46
CA LEU A 126 -26.13 -23.05 -15.35
C LEU A 126 -27.54 -23.25 -14.78
N PHE A 127 -28.56 -23.36 -15.63
CA PHE A 127 -29.92 -23.61 -15.17
C PHE A 127 -30.11 -25.05 -14.68
N GLY A 128 -29.44 -26.06 -15.26
CA GLY A 128 -29.48 -27.44 -14.75
C GLY A 128 -28.85 -27.60 -13.36
N THR A 129 -27.79 -26.84 -13.07
CA THR A 129 -27.16 -26.79 -11.73
C THR A 129 -27.97 -25.96 -10.74
N LEU A 130 -28.60 -24.86 -11.16
CA LEU A 130 -29.48 -24.04 -10.31
C LEU A 130 -30.90 -24.63 -10.08
N GLU A 131 -31.46 -25.39 -11.03
CA GLU A 131 -32.80 -25.99 -10.91
C GLU A 131 -32.83 -27.22 -9.99
N SER A 132 -31.69 -27.92 -9.85
CA SER A 132 -31.59 -29.14 -9.04
C SER A 132 -31.17 -28.89 -7.58
N THR A 133 -30.60 -27.72 -7.28
CA THR A 133 -30.04 -27.42 -5.95
C THR A 133 -30.33 -25.96 -5.59
N SER A 134 -30.98 -25.71 -4.44
CA SER A 134 -31.17 -24.34 -3.96
C SER A 134 -29.81 -23.66 -3.74
N VAL A 135 -29.76 -22.33 -3.92
CA VAL A 135 -28.51 -21.55 -3.87
C VAL A 135 -27.76 -21.73 -2.53
N GLY A 136 -28.50 -21.96 -1.43
CA GLY A 136 -27.96 -22.22 -0.09
C GLY A 136 -27.01 -23.43 -0.02
N PRO A 137 -27.46 -24.66 -0.32
CA PRO A 137 -26.61 -25.86 -0.30
C PRO A 137 -25.40 -25.79 -1.25
N LEU A 138 -25.52 -25.14 -2.42
CA LEU A 138 -24.38 -24.93 -3.32
C LEU A 138 -23.31 -24.00 -2.71
N LEU A 139 -23.72 -22.94 -2.02
CA LEU A 139 -22.83 -22.06 -1.27
C LEU A 139 -22.19 -22.82 -0.11
N ALA A 140 -22.99 -23.54 0.69
CA ALA A 140 -22.50 -24.33 1.82
C ALA A 140 -21.45 -25.36 1.39
N GLU A 141 -21.69 -26.09 0.30
CA GLU A 141 -20.74 -27.07 -0.23
C GLU A 141 -19.47 -26.43 -0.80
N SER A 142 -19.57 -25.22 -1.34
CA SER A 142 -18.41 -24.45 -1.82
C SER A 142 -17.52 -23.94 -0.70
N PHE A 143 -18.09 -23.67 0.48
CA PHE A 143 -17.36 -23.21 1.64
C PHE A 143 -16.75 -24.35 2.47
N ARG A 144 -17.24 -25.59 2.31
CA ARG A 144 -16.69 -26.78 2.97
C ARG A 144 -15.24 -27.02 2.54
N GLY A 145 -14.33 -27.10 3.51
CA GLY A 145 -12.91 -27.37 3.23
C GLY A 145 -12.64 -28.83 2.84
N ILE A 146 -11.50 -29.08 2.20
CA ILE A 146 -10.97 -30.43 1.95
C ILE A 146 -10.11 -30.84 3.14
N PRO A 147 -10.40 -31.97 3.81
CA PRO A 147 -9.64 -32.39 4.99
C PRO A 147 -8.19 -32.75 4.62
N LEU A 148 -7.25 -32.33 5.48
CA LEU A 148 -5.86 -32.79 5.46
C LEU A 148 -5.71 -34.01 6.37
N PHE A 149 -4.91 -34.99 5.95
CA PHE A 149 -4.63 -36.21 6.73
C PHE A 149 -3.13 -36.54 6.75
N PRO A 150 -2.65 -37.26 7.77
CA PRO A 150 -1.28 -37.76 7.81
C PRO A 150 -1.00 -38.69 6.63
N LYS A 151 0.21 -38.60 6.08
CA LYS A 151 0.63 -39.41 4.94
C LYS A 151 0.59 -40.90 5.30
N GLY A 152 -0.23 -41.67 4.57
CA GLY A 152 -0.41 -43.11 4.77
C GLY A 152 -1.66 -43.51 5.56
N GLU A 153 -2.38 -42.55 6.16
CA GLU A 153 -3.70 -42.79 6.76
C GLU A 153 -4.82 -42.43 5.78
N SER A 154 -5.91 -43.20 5.80
CA SER A 154 -7.08 -42.93 4.95
C SER A 154 -8.03 -41.93 5.62
N SER A 155 -8.61 -41.03 4.81
CA SER A 155 -9.55 -39.94 5.18
C SER A 155 -10.79 -40.31 6.03
N LEU A 156 -10.96 -41.57 6.43
CA LEU A 156 -12.21 -42.11 6.98
C LEU A 156 -12.29 -42.17 8.51
N GLN A 157 -11.22 -41.91 9.27
CA GLN A 157 -11.17 -42.28 10.69
C GLN A 157 -11.15 -41.14 11.72
N THR A 158 -11.03 -39.86 11.33
CA THR A 158 -10.94 -38.75 12.30
C THR A 158 -11.59 -37.47 11.77
N GLU A 159 -12.25 -36.71 12.66
CA GLU A 159 -12.71 -35.37 12.33
C GLU A 159 -11.51 -34.49 11.93
N PRO A 160 -11.57 -33.80 10.78
CA PRO A 160 -10.41 -33.10 10.26
C PRO A 160 -10.12 -31.84 11.06
N ILE A 161 -8.91 -31.76 11.62
CA ILE A 161 -8.43 -30.60 12.37
C ILE A 161 -8.04 -29.47 11.42
N VAL A 162 -7.50 -29.79 10.25
CA VAL A 162 -7.07 -28.81 9.25
C VAL A 162 -7.76 -29.08 7.92
N THR A 163 -8.24 -28.02 7.29
CA THR A 163 -8.87 -28.07 5.97
C THR A 163 -8.22 -27.12 4.97
N LEU A 164 -8.22 -27.50 3.70
CA LEU A 164 -7.83 -26.67 2.57
C LEU A 164 -9.06 -26.02 1.92
N SER A 165 -8.89 -24.86 1.29
CA SER A 165 -9.95 -24.36 0.40
C SER A 165 -10.12 -25.19 -0.85
N ARG A 166 -11.38 -25.30 -1.29
CA ARG A 166 -11.78 -25.93 -2.57
C ARG A 166 -11.51 -25.07 -3.81
N HIS A 167 -10.58 -24.12 -3.74
CA HIS A 167 -10.24 -23.28 -4.90
C HIS A 167 -9.13 -23.95 -5.72
N SER A 168 -9.29 -24.05 -7.04
CA SER A 168 -8.35 -24.76 -7.93
C SER A 168 -6.90 -24.31 -7.73
N ALA A 169 -6.65 -23.01 -7.72
CA ALA A 169 -5.31 -22.46 -7.51
C ALA A 169 -4.71 -22.86 -6.16
N THR A 170 -5.52 -22.94 -5.10
CA THR A 170 -5.04 -23.41 -3.79
C THR A 170 -4.76 -24.92 -3.81
N LEU A 171 -5.57 -25.72 -4.50
CA LEU A 171 -5.34 -27.16 -4.60
C LEU A 171 -4.12 -27.50 -5.46
N GLU A 172 -3.91 -26.77 -6.56
CA GLU A 172 -2.72 -26.90 -7.40
C GLU A 172 -1.45 -26.50 -6.64
N SER A 173 -1.47 -25.39 -5.92
CA SER A 173 -0.35 -24.96 -5.07
C SER A 173 -0.05 -25.98 -3.98
N ALA A 174 -1.08 -26.49 -3.29
CA ALA A 174 -0.91 -27.53 -2.27
C ALA A 174 -0.32 -28.82 -2.87
N LYS A 175 -0.84 -29.26 -4.01
CA LYS A 175 -0.35 -30.44 -4.73
C LYS A 175 1.11 -30.28 -5.13
N GLN A 176 1.48 -29.13 -5.69
CA GLN A 176 2.83 -28.83 -6.12
C GLN A 176 3.82 -28.82 -4.95
N GLN A 177 3.44 -28.27 -3.79
CA GLN A 177 4.29 -28.25 -2.60
C GLN A 177 4.51 -29.67 -2.04
N ILE A 178 3.44 -30.47 -1.93
CA ILE A 178 3.51 -31.84 -1.43
C ILE A 178 4.32 -32.74 -2.39
N ASP A 179 4.05 -32.66 -3.69
CA ASP A 179 4.73 -33.51 -4.70
C ASP A 179 6.24 -33.17 -4.81
N ASN A 180 6.63 -31.90 -4.65
CA ASN A 180 8.02 -31.48 -4.81
C ASN A 180 8.85 -31.56 -3.52
N ARG A 181 8.25 -31.27 -2.35
CA ARG A 181 8.98 -31.09 -1.08
C ARG A 181 8.49 -31.97 0.06
N ASN A 182 7.42 -32.74 -0.14
CA ASN A 182 6.77 -33.54 0.91
C ASN A 182 6.34 -32.72 2.15
N GLU A 183 6.07 -31.44 1.95
CA GLU A 183 5.67 -30.49 2.99
C GLU A 183 4.63 -29.52 2.42
N LEU A 184 3.83 -28.94 3.31
CA LEU A 184 2.81 -27.97 2.95
C LEU A 184 2.98 -26.70 3.78
N ARG A 185 3.34 -25.61 3.11
CA ARG A 185 3.56 -24.29 3.73
C ARG A 185 2.36 -23.39 3.47
N GLY A 186 1.95 -22.64 4.48
CA GLY A 186 0.83 -21.73 4.28
C GLY A 186 0.41 -20.91 5.48
N PHE A 187 -0.61 -20.09 5.22
CA PHE A 187 -1.33 -19.33 6.22
C PHE A 187 -2.33 -20.23 6.93
N LEU A 188 -2.17 -20.41 8.24
CA LEU A 188 -3.17 -21.08 9.06
C LEU A 188 -4.09 -20.03 9.70
N SER A 189 -5.39 -20.25 9.56
CA SER A 189 -6.44 -19.40 10.14
C SER A 189 -7.51 -20.24 10.81
N LEU A 190 -8.23 -19.67 11.78
CA LEU A 190 -9.41 -20.32 12.36
C LEU A 190 -10.53 -20.38 11.33
N ASP A 191 -11.17 -21.54 11.17
CA ASP A 191 -12.27 -21.70 10.24
C ASP A 191 -13.57 -21.11 10.82
N THR A 192 -13.81 -19.82 10.58
CA THR A 192 -15.06 -19.13 10.97
C THR A 192 -16.19 -19.32 9.96
N ARG A 193 -16.02 -20.14 8.92
CA ARG A 193 -17.02 -20.29 7.86
C ARG A 193 -18.27 -21.02 8.31
N GLY A 194 -18.19 -21.84 9.36
CA GLY A 194 -19.39 -22.42 9.99
C GLY A 194 -20.38 -21.34 10.40
N ASP A 195 -19.90 -20.23 10.96
CA ASP A 195 -20.74 -19.10 11.36
C ASP A 195 -21.26 -18.34 10.13
N MET A 196 -20.45 -18.21 9.07
CA MET A 196 -20.87 -17.59 7.82
C MET A 196 -21.93 -18.40 7.07
N ILE A 197 -21.80 -19.73 7.01
CA ILE A 197 -22.78 -20.64 6.41
C ILE A 197 -24.09 -20.55 7.21
N ARG A 198 -24.03 -20.60 8.54
CA ARG A 198 -25.20 -20.43 9.41
C ARG A 198 -25.87 -19.06 9.24
N MET A 199 -25.08 -18.00 9.11
CA MET A 199 -25.58 -16.66 8.86
C MET A 199 -26.27 -16.58 7.48
N LEU A 200 -25.67 -17.17 6.44
CA LEU A 200 -26.26 -17.24 5.11
C LEU A 200 -27.55 -18.07 5.07
N GLU A 201 -27.58 -19.21 5.75
CA GLU A 201 -28.78 -20.06 5.89
C GLU A 201 -29.88 -19.32 6.66
N THR A 202 -29.50 -18.56 7.70
CA THR A 202 -30.44 -17.71 8.43
C THR A 202 -31.01 -16.63 7.53
N PHE A 203 -30.18 -15.97 6.69
CA PHE A 203 -30.61 -14.96 5.73
C PHE A 203 -31.43 -15.52 4.56
N SER A 204 -31.12 -16.72 4.07
CA SER A 204 -31.88 -17.36 2.99
C SER A 204 -33.26 -17.81 3.46
N ASN A 205 -33.39 -18.18 4.72
CA ASN A 205 -34.64 -18.65 5.32
C ASN A 205 -35.53 -17.52 5.85
N VAL A 206 -35.14 -16.24 5.71
CA VAL A 206 -35.95 -15.07 6.11
C VAL A 206 -37.29 -14.99 5.36
N GLY A 207 -37.44 -15.69 4.24
CA GLY A 207 -38.71 -15.81 3.52
C GLY A 207 -39.81 -16.62 4.26
N GLU A 208 -39.45 -17.43 5.25
CA GLU A 208 -40.38 -18.30 6.00
C GLU A 208 -40.41 -18.01 7.52
N ILE A 209 -39.88 -16.87 7.96
CA ILE A 209 -39.88 -16.52 9.39
C ILE A 209 -41.25 -15.98 9.79
N ASP A 210 -42.07 -16.88 10.34
CA ASP A 210 -43.25 -16.54 11.13
C ASP A 210 -42.80 -15.63 12.31
N PRO A 211 -43.31 -14.38 12.45
CA PRO A 211 -42.77 -13.37 13.38
C PRO A 211 -43.00 -13.66 14.88
N ARG A 212 -43.26 -14.91 15.25
CA ARG A 212 -43.53 -15.37 16.62
C ARG A 212 -42.48 -16.33 17.18
N SER A 213 -41.48 -16.79 16.43
CA SER A 213 -40.49 -17.76 16.93
C SER A 213 -39.29 -17.09 17.59
N ASN A 214 -39.43 -16.73 18.87
CA ASN A 214 -38.31 -16.50 19.79
C ASN A 214 -37.37 -17.72 19.89
N GLU A 215 -37.77 -18.87 19.34
CA GLU A 215 -37.00 -20.11 19.22
C GLU A 215 -35.83 -20.01 18.24
N SER A 216 -35.90 -19.20 17.18
CA SER A 216 -34.77 -19.04 16.22
C SER A 216 -33.56 -18.34 16.85
N LEU A 217 -33.80 -17.32 17.67
CA LEU A 217 -32.77 -16.61 18.43
C LEU A 217 -32.22 -17.47 19.57
N ALA A 218 -33.06 -18.32 20.18
CA ALA A 218 -32.63 -19.29 21.20
C ALA A 218 -31.79 -20.42 20.59
N ALA A 219 -32.16 -20.93 19.42
CA ALA A 219 -31.41 -21.93 18.67
C ALA A 219 -30.05 -21.39 18.20
N SER A 220 -29.99 -20.13 17.72
CA SER A 220 -28.72 -19.45 17.40
C SER A 220 -27.82 -19.30 18.63
N LYS A 221 -28.37 -18.87 19.78
CA LYS A 221 -27.60 -18.79 21.05
C LYS A 221 -27.17 -20.14 21.60
N GLN A 222 -27.92 -21.21 21.35
CA GLN A 222 -27.59 -22.56 21.78
C GLN A 222 -26.55 -23.22 20.86
N ALA A 223 -26.57 -22.90 19.56
CA ALA A 223 -25.54 -23.29 18.59
C ALA A 223 -24.21 -22.53 18.79
N ASP A 224 -24.25 -21.27 19.24
CA ASP A 224 -23.08 -20.49 19.68
C ASP A 224 -22.43 -21.07 20.95
N ARG A 225 -23.24 -21.68 21.83
CA ARG A 225 -22.73 -22.37 23.01
C ARG A 225 -22.13 -23.73 22.66
N SER A 226 -22.72 -24.45 21.69
CA SER A 226 -22.19 -25.75 21.26
C SER A 226 -20.93 -25.62 20.39
N SER A 227 -20.71 -24.50 19.67
CA SER A 227 -19.47 -24.31 18.90
C SER A 227 -18.27 -23.96 19.79
N LYS A 228 -18.50 -23.37 20.97
CA LYS A 228 -17.44 -23.11 21.96
C LYS A 228 -16.87 -24.36 22.62
N ASP A 229 -17.60 -25.48 22.58
CA ASP A 229 -17.17 -26.75 23.16
C ASP A 229 -16.54 -27.71 22.12
N ALA A 230 -16.60 -27.39 20.83
CA ALA A 230 -16.00 -28.17 19.75
C ALA A 230 -14.52 -27.81 19.56
N ALA A 231 -13.68 -28.80 19.23
CA ALA A 231 -12.26 -28.55 18.94
C ALA A 231 -12.13 -27.58 17.75
N PRO A 232 -11.24 -26.56 17.83
CA PRO A 232 -11.10 -25.56 16.78
C PRO A 232 -10.64 -26.23 15.48
N THR A 233 -11.42 -26.04 14.41
CA THR A 233 -11.03 -26.42 13.05
C THR A 233 -10.22 -25.28 12.43
N TYR A 234 -9.10 -25.63 11.82
CA TYR A 234 -8.21 -24.69 11.16
C TYR A 234 -8.32 -24.81 9.65
N ARG A 235 -8.05 -23.70 8.97
CA ARG A 235 -7.99 -23.62 7.52
C ARG A 235 -6.61 -23.16 7.09
N LEU A 236 -5.98 -23.97 6.24
CA LEU A 236 -4.69 -23.69 5.65
C LEU A 236 -4.87 -23.15 4.23
N GLU A 237 -4.25 -22.01 3.96
CA GLU A 237 -4.12 -21.46 2.61
C GLU A 237 -2.66 -21.56 2.16
N PRO A 238 -2.36 -22.37 1.13
CA PRO A 238 -0.98 -22.64 0.74
C PRO A 238 -0.31 -21.39 0.22
N LEU A 239 0.84 -21.04 0.81
CA LEU A 239 1.60 -19.84 0.53
C LEU A 239 3.09 -20.15 0.73
N GLU A 240 3.94 -19.83 -0.25
CA GLU A 240 5.38 -20.12 -0.16
C GLU A 240 6.11 -19.12 0.73
N THR A 241 5.74 -17.85 0.65
CA THR A 241 6.37 -16.75 1.38
C THR A 241 5.30 -15.76 1.84
N PRO A 242 5.43 -15.16 3.03
CA PRO A 242 4.50 -14.15 3.51
C PRO A 242 4.50 -12.93 2.57
N PRO A 243 3.34 -12.26 2.38
CA PRO A 243 3.29 -11.05 1.57
C PRO A 243 4.08 -9.92 2.24
N ALA A 244 4.76 -9.10 1.44
CA ALA A 244 5.54 -7.97 1.94
C ALA A 244 4.64 -6.94 2.64
N ARG A 245 4.96 -6.60 3.90
CA ARG A 245 4.16 -5.70 4.74
C ARG A 245 3.96 -4.33 4.13
N LEU A 246 5.01 -3.75 3.55
CA LEU A 246 4.93 -2.44 2.90
C LEU A 246 3.98 -2.47 1.71
N GLN A 247 4.15 -3.43 0.80
CA GLN A 247 3.28 -3.58 -0.37
C GLN A 247 1.82 -3.80 0.04
N ALA A 248 1.58 -4.67 1.02
CA ALA A 248 0.24 -4.96 1.51
C ALA A 248 -0.41 -3.75 2.22
N SER A 249 0.37 -2.98 2.99
CA SER A 249 -0.09 -1.75 3.65
C SER A 249 -0.40 -0.65 2.65
N VAL A 250 0.45 -0.47 1.64
CA VAL A 250 0.22 0.48 0.53
C VAL A 250 -1.04 0.09 -0.23
N LEU A 251 -1.23 -1.20 -0.53
CA LEU A 251 -2.41 -1.66 -1.24
C LEU A 251 -3.70 -1.43 -0.44
N LEU A 252 -3.67 -1.71 0.88
CA LEU A 252 -4.78 -1.40 1.77
C LEU A 252 -5.07 0.11 1.79
N ALA A 253 -4.03 0.95 1.97
CA ALA A 253 -4.18 2.40 1.97
C ALA A 253 -4.76 2.93 0.65
N VAL A 254 -4.27 2.45 -0.49
CA VAL A 254 -4.79 2.79 -1.82
C VAL A 254 -6.25 2.39 -1.95
N SER A 255 -6.64 1.19 -1.51
CA SER A 255 -8.04 0.74 -1.57
C SER A 255 -8.97 1.62 -0.73
N VAL A 256 -8.56 1.97 0.49
CA VAL A 256 -9.30 2.84 1.41
C VAL A 256 -9.41 4.26 0.87
N LEU A 257 -8.33 4.82 0.33
CA LEU A 257 -8.33 6.15 -0.28
C LEU A 257 -9.16 6.21 -1.56
N THR A 258 -9.12 5.16 -2.39
CA THR A 258 -9.93 5.05 -3.61
C THR A 258 -11.42 5.01 -3.25
N PHE A 259 -11.79 4.19 -2.26
CA PHE A 259 -13.14 4.16 -1.71
C PHE A 259 -13.57 5.53 -1.17
N ALA A 260 -12.75 6.14 -0.31
CA ALA A 260 -13.07 7.41 0.33
C ALA A 260 -13.22 8.54 -0.69
N THR A 261 -12.35 8.60 -1.70
CA THR A 261 -12.43 9.57 -2.80
C THR A 261 -13.69 9.36 -3.62
N GLY A 262 -14.03 8.11 -3.94
CA GLY A 262 -15.27 7.76 -4.62
C GLY A 262 -16.51 8.22 -3.84
N MET A 263 -16.54 7.98 -2.53
CA MET A 263 -17.62 8.44 -1.64
C MET A 263 -17.74 9.97 -1.61
N VAL A 264 -16.63 10.69 -1.56
CA VAL A 264 -16.62 12.16 -1.61
C VAL A 264 -17.15 12.68 -2.94
N LEU A 265 -16.75 12.07 -4.07
CA LEU A 265 -17.26 12.43 -5.39
C LEU A 265 -18.76 12.19 -5.51
N CYS A 266 -19.23 11.02 -5.07
CA CYS A 266 -20.67 10.70 -4.98
C CYS A 266 -21.43 11.74 -4.13
N GLY A 267 -20.90 12.08 -2.95
CA GLY A 267 -21.48 13.07 -2.05
C GLY A 267 -21.47 14.52 -2.57
N SER A 268 -20.57 14.84 -3.50
CA SER A 268 -20.47 16.17 -4.12
C SER A 268 -21.43 16.39 -5.30
N SER A 269 -21.87 15.29 -5.93
CA SER A 269 -22.73 15.32 -7.12
C SER A 269 -24.15 15.83 -6.83
N SER A 270 -24.85 16.31 -7.86
CA SER A 270 -26.24 16.74 -7.72
C SER A 270 -27.22 15.59 -7.98
N LEU A 271 -28.16 15.43 -7.04
CA LEU A 271 -29.30 14.53 -7.22
C LEU A 271 -30.28 15.11 -8.23
N SER A 272 -30.41 14.45 -9.37
CA SER A 272 -31.52 14.63 -10.31
C SER A 272 -32.54 13.49 -10.15
N PHE A 273 -33.79 13.74 -10.55
CA PHE A 273 -34.82 12.68 -10.58
C PHE A 273 -34.38 11.49 -11.44
N TRP A 274 -33.73 11.76 -12.58
CA TRP A 274 -33.22 10.73 -13.49
C TRP A 274 -32.09 9.89 -12.88
N THR A 275 -31.17 10.50 -12.13
CA THR A 275 -30.13 9.76 -11.40
C THR A 275 -30.72 8.89 -10.29
N CYS A 276 -31.79 9.34 -9.62
CA CYS A 276 -32.47 8.53 -8.60
C CYS A 276 -33.19 7.31 -9.20
N LEU A 277 -33.75 7.45 -10.40
CA LEU A 277 -34.47 6.39 -11.10
C LEU A 277 -33.52 5.37 -11.75
N LEU A 278 -32.47 5.84 -12.43
CA LEU A 278 -31.56 4.99 -13.20
C LEU A 278 -30.40 4.44 -12.38
N MET A 279 -30.01 5.11 -11.29
CA MET A 279 -28.86 4.77 -10.44
C MET A 279 -29.20 4.94 -8.95
N PRO A 280 -30.09 4.10 -8.40
CA PRO A 280 -30.60 4.27 -7.04
C PRO A 280 -29.51 4.13 -5.96
N ILE A 281 -28.53 3.25 -6.16
CA ILE A 281 -27.45 3.01 -5.18
C ILE A 281 -26.51 4.22 -5.08
N PRO A 282 -25.92 4.74 -6.19
CA PRO A 282 -25.14 5.99 -6.14
C PRO A 282 -25.95 7.18 -5.62
N ALA A 283 -27.24 7.28 -6.00
CA ALA A 283 -28.11 8.35 -5.54
C ALA A 283 -28.29 8.32 -4.00
N ALA A 284 -28.48 7.15 -3.41
CA ALA A 284 -28.57 6.99 -1.94
C ALA A 284 -27.30 7.48 -1.23
N ILE A 285 -26.11 7.17 -1.78
CA ILE A 285 -24.83 7.66 -1.26
C ILE A 285 -24.74 9.20 -1.38
N SER A 286 -25.18 9.76 -2.50
CA SER A 286 -25.20 11.21 -2.73
C SER A 286 -26.07 11.97 -1.72
N VAL A 287 -27.17 11.37 -1.24
CA VAL A 287 -28.05 11.98 -0.22
C VAL A 287 -27.29 12.28 1.07
N LEU A 288 -26.31 11.46 1.45
CA LEU A 288 -25.48 11.68 2.64
C LEU A 288 -24.61 12.95 2.53
N GLY A 289 -24.28 13.40 1.32
CA GLY A 289 -23.54 14.64 1.07
C GLY A 289 -24.42 15.88 0.92
N MET A 290 -25.74 15.72 0.77
CA MET A 290 -26.69 16.82 0.52
C MET A 290 -26.64 17.93 1.57
N PRO A 291 -26.51 17.66 2.89
CA PRO A 291 -26.40 18.72 3.90
C PRO A 291 -25.16 19.63 3.76
N MET A 292 -24.05 19.09 3.24
CA MET A 292 -22.84 19.88 2.90
C MET A 292 -23.05 20.72 1.63
N ARG A 293 -23.84 20.21 0.67
CA ARG A 293 -24.07 20.82 -0.65
C ARG A 293 -25.04 21.99 -0.62
N CYS A 294 -26.13 21.93 0.16
CA CYS A 294 -27.23 22.90 0.12
C CYS A 294 -26.92 24.27 0.78
N GLY A 295 -25.68 24.76 0.70
CA GLY A 295 -25.30 26.13 1.09
C GLY A 295 -25.42 26.47 2.58
N ARG A 296 -25.77 25.49 3.43
CA ARG A 296 -25.92 25.62 4.89
C ARG A 296 -24.85 24.89 5.69
N GLY A 297 -23.76 24.48 5.05
CA GLY A 297 -22.57 23.94 5.70
C GLY A 297 -21.80 25.00 6.50
N GLY A 298 -22.47 25.64 7.47
CA GLY A 298 -21.81 26.53 8.43
C GLY A 298 -20.75 25.79 9.23
N ARG A 299 -19.96 26.53 10.03
CA ARG A 299 -18.94 25.93 10.92
C ARG A 299 -19.50 24.77 11.76
N LYS A 300 -20.76 24.88 12.20
CA LYS A 300 -21.47 23.83 12.95
C LYS A 300 -21.64 22.52 12.17
N MET A 301 -22.01 22.57 10.89
CA MET A 301 -22.21 21.35 10.10
C MET A 301 -20.90 20.66 9.75
N ARG A 302 -19.85 21.46 9.47
CA ARG A 302 -18.49 20.94 9.29
C ARG A 302 -18.00 20.26 10.56
N PHE A 303 -18.27 20.84 11.72
CA PHE A 303 -17.96 20.25 13.01
C PHE A 303 -18.71 18.94 13.24
N ILE A 304 -20.02 18.88 12.96
CA ILE A 304 -20.82 17.64 13.09
C ILE A 304 -20.27 16.54 12.19
N TYR A 305 -20.00 16.81 10.91
CA TYR A 305 -19.46 15.79 10.01
C TYR A 305 -18.05 15.35 10.39
N ASN A 306 -17.19 16.26 10.86
CA ASN A 306 -15.88 15.88 11.38
C ASN A 306 -16.00 15.04 12.64
N PHE A 307 -16.90 15.39 13.56
CA PHE A 307 -17.14 14.62 14.77
C PHE A 307 -17.67 13.21 14.46
N VAL A 308 -18.64 13.10 13.55
CA VAL A 308 -19.16 11.81 13.06
C VAL A 308 -18.06 11.03 12.33
N GLY A 309 -17.27 11.68 11.48
CA GLY A 309 -16.15 11.07 10.76
C GLY A 309 -15.09 10.51 11.70
N VAL A 310 -14.64 11.30 12.69
CA VAL A 310 -13.70 10.85 13.73
C VAL A 310 -14.32 9.74 14.57
N GLY A 311 -15.61 9.80 14.89
CA GLY A 311 -16.33 8.73 15.57
C GLY A 311 -16.28 7.42 14.78
N PHE A 312 -16.50 7.45 13.47
CA PHE A 312 -16.35 6.28 12.60
C PHE A 312 -14.89 5.81 12.49
N LEU A 313 -13.90 6.71 12.47
CA LEU A 313 -12.49 6.29 12.50
C LEU A 313 -12.16 5.49 13.77
N ILE A 314 -12.60 5.98 14.93
CA ILE A 314 -12.38 5.32 16.22
C ILE A 314 -13.14 3.98 16.26
N LEU A 315 -14.42 3.97 15.89
CA LEU A 315 -15.24 2.76 15.89
C LEU A 315 -14.71 1.72 14.89
N GLY A 316 -14.34 2.14 13.68
CA GLY A 316 -13.76 1.27 12.66
C GLY A 316 -12.41 0.71 13.07
N GLY A 317 -11.56 1.53 13.69
CA GLY A 317 -10.30 1.08 14.27
C GLY A 317 -10.50 0.07 15.41
N TYR A 318 -11.50 0.29 16.27
CA TYR A 318 -11.86 -0.64 17.35
C TYR A 318 -12.39 -1.98 16.82
N GLU A 319 -13.34 -1.95 15.88
CA GLU A 319 -13.85 -3.16 15.23
C GLU A 319 -12.74 -3.92 14.50
N MET A 320 -11.85 -3.21 13.80
CA MET A 320 -10.78 -3.85 13.04
C MET A 320 -9.67 -4.42 13.94
N ALA A 321 -9.15 -3.64 14.89
CA ALA A 321 -8.00 -4.03 15.69
C ALA A 321 -8.38 -4.87 16.92
N VAL A 322 -9.42 -4.49 17.66
CA VAL A 322 -9.77 -5.10 18.96
C VAL A 322 -10.69 -6.31 18.77
N LEU A 323 -11.79 -6.14 18.04
CA LEU A 323 -12.75 -7.24 17.82
C LEU A 323 -12.33 -8.14 16.65
N GLY A 324 -11.76 -7.56 15.61
CA GLY A 324 -11.28 -8.26 14.43
C GLY A 324 -9.90 -8.88 14.57
N GLY A 325 -9.11 -8.51 15.59
CA GLY A 325 -7.76 -9.03 15.77
C GLY A 325 -6.91 -8.85 14.50
N PHE A 326 -6.99 -7.70 13.85
CA PHE A 326 -6.26 -7.47 12.59
C PHE A 326 -4.75 -7.63 12.80
N GLY A 327 -4.13 -8.50 11.97
CA GLY A 327 -2.72 -8.85 12.10
C GLY A 327 -2.43 -9.87 13.20
N GLN A 328 -3.46 -10.45 13.83
CA GLN A 328 -3.33 -11.52 14.81
C GLN A 328 -3.84 -12.84 14.23
N VAL A 329 -3.27 -13.92 14.75
CA VAL A 329 -3.41 -15.29 14.27
C VAL A 329 -4.84 -15.86 14.45
N GLY A 330 -5.60 -15.32 15.41
CA GLY A 330 -7.00 -15.68 15.67
C GLY A 330 -8.02 -14.61 15.28
N GLY A 331 -7.64 -13.66 14.41
CA GLY A 331 -8.50 -12.54 14.05
C GLY A 331 -9.81 -12.96 13.36
N ASN A 332 -10.92 -12.31 13.72
CA ASN A 332 -12.19 -12.48 13.03
C ASN A 332 -12.24 -11.60 11.78
N SER A 333 -12.19 -12.24 10.61
CA SER A 333 -12.19 -11.57 9.30
C SER A 333 -13.42 -10.70 9.06
N ILE A 334 -14.59 -11.05 9.62
CA ILE A 334 -15.83 -10.27 9.45
C ILE A 334 -15.69 -8.91 10.14
N HIS A 335 -15.25 -8.90 11.40
CA HIS A 335 -15.02 -7.65 12.15
C HIS A 335 -13.91 -6.80 11.52
N ALA A 336 -12.87 -7.43 10.98
CA ALA A 336 -11.83 -6.72 10.21
C ALA A 336 -12.39 -6.03 8.95
N VAL A 337 -13.25 -6.72 8.18
CA VAL A 337 -13.92 -6.17 6.99
C VAL A 337 -14.85 -5.02 7.36
N VAL A 338 -15.72 -5.24 8.34
CA VAL A 338 -16.69 -4.23 8.82
C VAL A 338 -15.94 -3.00 9.34
N GLY A 339 -14.93 -3.21 10.18
CA GLY A 339 -14.08 -2.15 10.70
C GLY A 339 -13.38 -1.35 9.60
N CYS A 340 -12.84 -2.01 8.58
CA CYS A 340 -12.20 -1.35 7.44
C CYS A 340 -13.19 -0.49 6.63
N LEU A 341 -14.42 -0.97 6.38
CA LEU A 341 -15.45 -0.21 5.68
C LEU A 341 -15.90 1.02 6.49
N ILE A 342 -16.12 0.85 7.80
CA ILE A 342 -16.47 1.95 8.71
C ILE A 342 -15.36 3.00 8.73
N LEU A 343 -14.10 2.56 8.82
CA LEU A 343 -12.93 3.42 8.80
C LEU A 343 -12.85 4.21 7.47
N ALA A 344 -13.09 3.56 6.33
CA ALA A 344 -13.08 4.23 5.03
C ALA A 344 -14.20 5.27 4.89
N ILE A 345 -15.39 5.01 5.44
CA ILE A 345 -16.49 5.99 5.55
C ILE A 345 -16.08 7.18 6.45
N GLY A 346 -15.40 6.91 7.57
CA GLY A 346 -14.85 7.94 8.45
C GLY A 346 -13.86 8.87 7.74
N ILE A 347 -12.92 8.29 6.97
CA ILE A 347 -11.96 9.04 6.14
C ILE A 347 -12.71 9.88 5.11
N ALA A 348 -13.69 9.31 4.41
CA ALA A 348 -14.49 10.04 3.42
C ALA A 348 -15.21 11.26 4.04
N ALA A 349 -15.78 11.11 5.24
CA ALA A 349 -16.43 12.20 5.95
C ALA A 349 -15.45 13.33 6.29
N VAL A 350 -14.28 13.00 6.85
CA VAL A 350 -13.24 14.00 7.19
C VAL A 350 -12.73 14.69 5.93
N LEU A 351 -12.38 13.93 4.88
CA LEU A 351 -11.87 14.47 3.62
C LEU A 351 -12.91 15.38 2.94
N GLY A 352 -14.17 14.96 2.95
CA GLY A 352 -15.30 15.77 2.46
C GLY A 352 -15.44 17.10 3.21
N THR A 353 -15.23 17.11 4.53
CA THR A 353 -15.26 18.37 5.30
C THR A 353 -14.09 19.31 4.94
N ILE A 354 -12.89 18.77 4.71
CA ILE A 354 -11.69 19.54 4.38
C ILE A 354 -11.86 20.18 3.00
N ILE A 355 -12.33 19.40 2.03
CA ILE A 355 -12.62 19.89 0.68
C ILE A 355 -13.69 20.98 0.75
N HIS A 356 -14.80 20.73 1.45
CA HIS A 356 -15.84 21.73 1.65
C HIS A 356 -15.36 22.96 2.45
N ALA A 357 -14.33 22.85 3.27
CA ALA A 357 -13.74 23.98 3.97
C ALA A 357 -12.97 24.91 3.04
N ARG A 358 -12.35 24.35 2.01
CA ARG A 358 -11.56 25.06 1.00
C ARG A 358 -12.40 25.59 -0.17
N THR A 359 -13.61 25.09 -0.37
CA THR A 359 -14.49 25.62 -1.43
C THR A 359 -15.00 27.02 -1.09
N PRO A 360 -14.94 27.97 -2.04
CA PRO A 360 -15.46 29.32 -1.82
C PRO A 360 -16.96 29.29 -1.57
N LYS A 361 -17.42 29.99 -0.53
CA LYS A 361 -18.85 30.09 -0.22
C LYS A 361 -19.56 30.86 -1.35
N PRO A 362 -20.60 30.31 -2.00
CA PRO A 362 -21.43 31.11 -2.87
C PRO A 362 -22.12 32.19 -2.03
N THR A 363 -21.83 33.46 -2.31
CA THR A 363 -22.29 34.63 -1.56
C THR A 363 -23.73 35.04 -1.86
N VAL A 364 -24.42 34.34 -2.78
CA VAL A 364 -25.77 34.73 -3.22
C VAL A 364 -26.71 33.53 -3.20
N ILE A 365 -27.75 33.63 -2.37
CA ILE A 365 -28.93 32.76 -2.43
C ILE A 365 -29.74 33.25 -3.64
N PRO A 366 -29.96 32.43 -4.70
CA PRO A 366 -30.85 32.84 -5.77
C PRO A 366 -32.25 33.04 -5.19
N ALA A 367 -32.78 34.26 -5.31
CA ALA A 367 -34.16 34.55 -4.97
C ALA A 367 -35.08 33.68 -5.82
N ILE A 368 -36.04 33.01 -5.19
CA ILE A 368 -37.07 32.24 -5.89
C ILE A 368 -37.85 33.22 -6.76
N ALA A 369 -37.63 33.18 -8.08
CA ALA A 369 -38.40 33.97 -9.02
C ALA A 369 -39.85 33.45 -9.02
N MET A 370 -40.78 34.25 -8.51
CA MET A 370 -42.21 34.01 -8.74
C MET A 370 -42.50 34.16 -10.25
N PRO A 371 -43.34 33.30 -10.85
CA PRO A 371 -43.66 33.38 -12.26
C PRO A 371 -44.41 34.68 -12.54
N GLN A 372 -43.78 35.61 -13.27
CA GLN A 372 -44.48 36.73 -13.88
C GLN A 372 -45.02 36.32 -15.27
N PRO A 373 -46.19 36.85 -15.66
CA PRO A 373 -46.95 36.37 -16.80
C PRO A 373 -46.27 36.74 -18.13
N GLU A 374 -46.37 35.80 -19.07
CA GLU A 374 -45.91 35.94 -20.45
C GLU A 374 -46.39 37.25 -21.08
N THR A 375 -45.45 38.07 -21.53
CA THR A 375 -45.74 39.07 -22.56
C THR A 375 -44.70 39.04 -23.67
N ALA A 376 -45.25 38.76 -24.85
CA ALA A 376 -44.73 38.76 -26.21
C ALA A 376 -43.33 39.34 -26.50
N ARG A 377 -42.59 38.53 -27.28
CA ARG A 377 -41.32 38.79 -27.95
C ARG A 377 -41.33 40.00 -28.90
N LEU A 378 -40.14 40.57 -29.11
CA LEU A 378 -39.67 41.10 -30.41
C LEU A 378 -38.15 40.87 -30.53
N PRO A 379 -37.60 40.55 -31.72
CA PRO A 379 -36.23 40.06 -31.87
C PRO A 379 -35.24 41.22 -32.07
N HIS A 380 -34.24 41.33 -31.20
CA HIS A 380 -33.19 42.35 -31.34
C HIS A 380 -31.92 41.77 -31.97
N ILE A 381 -31.81 41.99 -33.28
CA ILE A 381 -30.63 42.29 -34.11
C ILE A 381 -29.26 42.04 -33.44
N LEU A 382 -28.52 41.07 -34.00
CA LEU A 382 -27.09 40.84 -33.82
C LEU A 382 -26.29 42.11 -34.18
N ARG A 383 -25.61 42.70 -33.18
CA ARG A 383 -24.51 43.63 -33.42
C ARG A 383 -23.20 42.97 -33.00
N TYR A 384 -22.37 42.70 -34.01
CA TYR A 384 -20.95 42.48 -33.86
C TYR A 384 -20.33 43.75 -33.28
N ASN A 385 -19.66 43.65 -32.13
CA ASN A 385 -18.67 44.64 -31.75
C ASN A 385 -17.45 43.93 -31.18
N SER A 386 -16.41 43.96 -32.00
CA SER A 386 -15.02 43.77 -31.67
C SER A 386 -14.60 44.64 -30.49
N ASN A 387 -14.05 44.04 -29.45
CA ASN A 387 -12.75 44.48 -28.96
C ASN A 387 -12.07 43.37 -28.16
N SER A 388 -10.93 42.99 -28.71
CA SER A 388 -9.83 42.26 -28.11
C SER A 388 -9.47 42.77 -26.73
N ASN A 389 -9.51 41.89 -25.73
CA ASN A 389 -8.43 41.65 -24.77
C ASN A 389 -8.89 40.66 -23.71
N SER A 390 -8.67 39.38 -23.99
CA SER A 390 -8.47 38.38 -22.95
C SER A 390 -7.47 37.38 -23.49
N HIS A 391 -6.23 37.54 -23.03
CA HIS A 391 -5.15 36.60 -23.20
C HIS A 391 -5.61 35.19 -22.83
N GLU A 392 -5.66 34.34 -23.85
CA GLU A 392 -5.33 32.92 -23.72
C GLU A 392 -3.88 32.80 -23.27
N ARG A 393 -3.63 31.87 -22.34
CA ARG A 393 -2.34 31.19 -22.19
C ARG A 393 -2.59 29.87 -21.47
N GLU A 394 -3.08 28.92 -22.26
CA GLU A 394 -2.68 27.52 -22.12
C GLU A 394 -1.43 27.29 -22.97
N ALA A 395 -0.71 26.25 -22.61
CA ALA A 395 0.66 25.93 -23.00
C ALA A 395 0.89 25.77 -24.50
N ASP A 396 2.09 26.14 -24.95
CA ASP A 396 2.96 25.19 -25.63
C ASP A 396 4.42 25.67 -25.69
N HIS A 397 5.30 24.68 -25.74
CA HIS A 397 6.72 24.73 -26.00
C HIS A 397 7.17 25.78 -27.03
N GLU A 398 8.21 26.55 -26.72
CA GLU A 398 9.47 26.56 -27.48
C GLU A 398 10.49 27.55 -26.87
N SER A 399 11.68 27.00 -26.66
CA SER A 399 13.00 27.63 -26.59
C SER A 399 13.12 29.13 -26.90
N HIS A 400 13.41 29.91 -25.86
CA HIS A 400 14.31 31.07 -25.98
C HIS A 400 15.49 30.91 -25.00
N PRO A 401 16.74 31.05 -25.48
CA PRO A 401 17.91 30.91 -24.64
C PRO A 401 18.01 32.13 -23.75
N SER A 402 17.77 31.92 -22.46
CA SER A 402 18.10 32.93 -21.45
C SER A 402 19.63 33.04 -21.37
N PRO A 403 20.22 34.24 -21.24
CA PRO A 403 21.67 34.36 -21.05
C PRO A 403 22.09 33.58 -19.80
N PRO A 404 23.31 33.01 -19.75
CA PRO A 404 23.73 32.13 -18.66
C PRO A 404 23.71 32.92 -17.36
N ARG A 405 22.64 32.75 -16.58
CA ARG A 405 22.58 33.21 -15.21
C ARG A 405 23.57 32.31 -14.48
N ASN A 406 24.73 32.86 -14.11
CA ASN A 406 25.68 32.17 -13.24
C ASN A 406 24.88 31.58 -12.07
N PRO A 407 24.78 30.25 -11.95
CA PRO A 407 24.03 29.65 -10.85
C PRO A 407 24.67 30.13 -9.55
N GLN A 408 23.88 30.76 -8.68
CA GLN A 408 24.39 31.13 -7.37
C GLN A 408 24.78 29.83 -6.63
N PRO A 409 25.95 29.79 -5.97
CA PRO A 409 26.36 28.63 -5.21
C PRO A 409 25.32 28.31 -4.14
N THR A 410 24.93 27.03 -4.05
CA THR A 410 23.95 26.56 -3.07
C THR A 410 24.69 26.12 -1.82
N ALA A 411 24.25 26.53 -0.63
CA ALA A 411 24.87 26.10 0.61
C ALA A 411 24.60 24.61 0.86
N TYR A 412 25.62 23.85 1.24
CA TYR A 412 25.47 22.45 1.62
C TYR A 412 24.90 22.34 3.04
N GLU A 413 23.87 21.51 3.20
CA GLU A 413 23.25 21.17 4.48
C GLU A 413 23.37 19.67 4.73
N ASP A 414 23.67 19.28 5.97
CA ASP A 414 23.75 17.85 6.34
C ASP A 414 22.36 17.20 6.34
N PRO A 415 22.24 15.96 5.87
CA PRO A 415 20.97 15.23 5.93
C PRO A 415 20.59 14.94 7.38
N VAL A 416 19.29 15.01 7.68
CA VAL A 416 18.77 14.65 9.00
C VAL A 416 18.45 13.17 9.01
N LEU A 417 19.33 12.37 9.63
CA LEU A 417 19.20 10.92 9.67
C LEU A 417 18.20 10.46 10.72
N ILE A 418 17.40 9.45 10.38
CA ILE A 418 16.50 8.73 11.28
C ILE A 418 16.81 7.26 11.17
N ALA A 419 16.76 6.54 12.29
CA ALA A 419 16.85 5.08 12.29
C ALA A 419 15.78 4.46 11.36
N ALA A 420 16.22 3.53 10.53
CA ALA A 420 15.37 2.77 9.63
C ALA A 420 15.44 1.27 9.98
N MET A 421 14.52 0.50 9.42
CA MET A 421 14.53 -0.95 9.50
C MET A 421 15.07 -1.52 8.18
N ASP A 422 15.55 -2.77 8.23
CA ASP A 422 16.06 -3.52 7.07
C ASP A 422 15.03 -3.66 5.94
N ASP A 423 13.74 -3.72 6.29
CA ASP A 423 12.58 -3.82 5.38
C ASP A 423 12.42 -2.66 4.38
N SER A 424 13.18 -1.59 4.59
CA SER A 424 13.14 -0.36 3.80
C SER A 424 14.26 -0.29 2.76
N CYS A 425 15.10 -1.33 2.65
CA CYS A 425 16.11 -1.50 1.61
C CYS A 425 15.57 -2.28 0.41
N SER A 426 16.02 -1.96 -0.81
CA SER A 426 15.70 -2.78 -1.98
C SER A 426 16.40 -4.14 -1.91
N SER A 427 15.87 -5.13 -2.62
CA SER A 427 16.46 -6.48 -2.67
C SER A 427 17.90 -6.47 -3.20
N LEU A 428 18.20 -5.57 -4.15
CA LEU A 428 19.56 -5.37 -4.66
C LEU A 428 20.48 -4.80 -3.59
N THR A 429 20.06 -3.76 -2.88
CA THR A 429 20.84 -3.20 -1.75
C THR A 429 21.12 -4.24 -0.69
N MET A 430 20.12 -5.06 -0.32
CA MET A 430 20.29 -6.16 0.62
C MET A 430 21.26 -7.23 0.11
N GLU A 431 21.27 -7.53 -1.18
CA GLU A 431 22.26 -8.43 -1.79
C GLU A 431 23.69 -7.91 -1.62
N TYR A 432 23.91 -6.61 -1.86
CA TYR A 432 25.23 -5.99 -1.65
C TYR A 432 25.61 -5.92 -0.17
N ILE A 433 24.67 -5.64 0.74
CA ILE A 433 24.89 -5.68 2.19
C ILE A 433 25.36 -7.08 2.60
N ASN A 434 24.67 -8.13 2.15
CA ASN A 434 25.04 -9.51 2.46
C ASN A 434 26.45 -9.85 1.94
N ARG A 435 26.79 -9.41 0.71
CA ARG A 435 28.14 -9.59 0.15
C ARG A 435 29.22 -8.81 0.92
N VAL A 436 28.90 -7.64 1.48
CA VAL A 436 29.82 -6.89 2.36
C VAL A 436 29.99 -7.61 3.70
N MET A 437 28.91 -8.18 4.25
CA MET A 437 28.97 -8.99 5.48
C MET A 437 29.82 -10.25 5.31
N GLU A 438 29.81 -10.88 4.13
CA GLU A 438 30.72 -11.99 3.80
C GLU A 438 32.20 -11.61 3.88
N LEU A 439 32.54 -10.31 3.81
CA LEU A 439 33.91 -9.78 3.96
C LEU A 439 34.26 -9.40 5.40
N ASP A 440 33.58 -9.97 6.40
CA ASP A 440 33.81 -9.75 7.83
C ASP A 440 33.49 -8.31 8.30
N PHE A 441 32.48 -7.70 7.67
CA PHE A 441 31.88 -6.46 8.16
C PHE A 441 30.82 -6.77 9.23
N SER A 442 30.70 -5.86 10.20
CA SER A 442 29.73 -5.91 11.29
C SER A 442 28.29 -5.89 10.78
N ASN A 443 27.34 -6.29 11.65
CA ASN A 443 25.91 -6.13 11.37
C ASN A 443 25.54 -4.70 10.93
N PRO A 444 24.70 -4.55 9.90
CA PRO A 444 24.30 -3.25 9.36
C PRO A 444 23.44 -2.47 10.35
N ALA A 445 23.71 -1.17 10.46
CA ALA A 445 22.79 -0.19 11.02
C ALA A 445 22.07 0.50 9.86
N PHE A 446 20.74 0.54 9.90
CA PHE A 446 19.93 1.11 8.82
C PHE A 446 19.50 2.53 9.16
N VAL A 447 19.71 3.46 8.23
CA VAL A 447 19.40 4.87 8.40
C VAL A 447 18.70 5.42 7.18
N ARG A 448 17.90 6.47 7.34
CA ARG A 448 17.25 7.17 6.23
C ARG A 448 17.31 8.67 6.41
N ASP A 449 17.39 9.40 5.31
CA ASP A 449 17.27 10.86 5.32
C ASP A 449 15.80 11.25 5.49
N LYS A 450 15.51 12.09 6.48
CA LYS A 450 14.18 12.64 6.77
C LYS A 450 13.68 13.59 5.67
N SER A 451 14.60 14.29 5.01
CA SER A 451 14.27 15.39 4.10
C SER A 451 13.71 14.92 2.76
N LEU A 452 14.08 13.69 2.35
CA LEU A 452 13.72 13.10 1.06
C LEU A 452 12.76 11.95 1.29
N SER A 453 11.45 12.23 1.17
CA SER A 453 10.37 11.27 1.41
C SER A 453 10.35 10.05 0.46
N SER A 454 11.25 10.01 -0.52
CA SER A 454 11.36 8.97 -1.54
C SER A 454 12.65 8.17 -1.49
N LEU A 455 13.59 8.47 -0.58
CA LEU A 455 14.83 7.71 -0.50
C LEU A 455 14.68 6.42 0.31
N THR A 456 15.33 5.39 -0.22
CA THR A 456 15.54 4.05 0.33
C THR A 456 16.48 4.11 1.55
N SER A 457 16.42 3.09 2.40
CA SER A 457 17.30 3.04 3.57
C SER A 457 18.75 2.75 3.17
N ILE A 458 19.66 3.33 3.94
CA ILE A 458 21.11 3.23 3.78
C ILE A 458 21.62 2.25 4.83
N GLY A 459 22.38 1.23 4.39
CA GLY A 459 23.03 0.29 5.28
C GLY A 459 24.43 0.78 5.66
N LEU A 460 24.71 0.92 6.95
CA LEU A 460 26.01 1.31 7.52
C LEU A 460 26.69 0.12 8.22
N LEU A 461 27.84 -0.32 7.70
CA LEU A 461 28.59 -1.47 8.21
C LEU A 461 30.04 -1.07 8.53
N LEU A 462 30.58 -1.52 9.66
CA LEU A 462 32.00 -1.35 9.99
C LEU A 462 32.77 -2.63 9.71
N GLY A 463 33.89 -2.54 9.00
CA GLY A 463 34.74 -3.69 8.67
C GLY A 463 36.22 -3.39 8.91
N CYS A 464 37.05 -4.39 8.61
CA CYS A 464 38.52 -4.29 8.71
C CYS A 464 38.98 -3.80 10.10
N ASN A 465 38.55 -4.47 11.16
CA ASN A 465 38.85 -4.09 12.56
C ASN A 465 38.34 -2.67 12.92
N ASN A 466 37.13 -2.36 12.47
CA ASN A 466 36.45 -1.07 12.64
C ASN A 466 37.23 0.14 12.10
N THR A 467 38.00 -0.03 11.02
CA THR A 467 38.74 1.09 10.38
C THR A 467 38.06 1.60 9.12
N VAL A 468 37.19 0.78 8.53
CA VAL A 468 36.47 1.09 7.29
C VAL A 468 34.97 1.09 7.56
N LEU A 469 34.32 2.22 7.30
CA LEU A 469 32.86 2.31 7.21
C LEU A 469 32.43 2.06 5.76
N ALA A 470 31.54 1.10 5.56
CA ALA A 470 30.83 0.89 4.31
C ALA A 470 29.40 1.45 4.42
N ASP A 471 29.06 2.37 3.54
CA ASP A 471 27.69 2.85 3.35
C ASP A 471 27.15 2.39 1.99
N ILE A 472 25.95 1.79 2.01
CA ILE A 472 25.29 1.27 0.80
C ILE A 472 23.94 1.96 0.68
N SER A 473 23.78 2.81 -0.32
CA SER A 473 22.56 3.56 -0.63
C SER A 473 21.97 3.14 -1.99
N ASP A 474 20.66 3.31 -2.16
CA ASP A 474 19.99 3.06 -3.45
C ASP A 474 19.63 4.41 -4.10
N ASP A 475 20.65 5.08 -4.63
CA ASP A 475 20.49 6.41 -5.24
C ASP A 475 20.17 6.34 -6.75
N THR A 476 20.34 5.16 -7.41
CA THR A 476 20.18 5.00 -8.87
C THR A 476 19.66 3.60 -9.27
N VAL A 477 19.76 3.23 -10.57
CA VAL A 477 19.44 1.87 -11.09
C VAL A 477 20.30 0.78 -10.43
N HIS A 478 21.47 1.14 -9.89
CA HIS A 478 22.34 0.26 -9.13
C HIS A 478 22.66 0.86 -7.76
N PRO A 479 22.74 0.03 -6.70
CA PRO A 479 23.15 0.49 -5.38
C PRO A 479 24.55 1.11 -5.42
N THR A 480 24.70 2.26 -4.79
CA THR A 480 25.97 2.94 -4.60
C THR A 480 26.61 2.46 -3.32
N ILE A 481 27.84 1.97 -3.42
CA ILE A 481 28.67 1.56 -2.28
C ILE A 481 29.71 2.65 -2.09
N ARG A 482 29.89 3.10 -0.86
CA ARG A 482 30.99 3.97 -0.48
C ARG A 482 31.72 3.38 0.72
N LEU A 483 33.04 3.47 0.68
CA LEU A 483 33.95 3.04 1.72
C LEU A 483 34.68 4.27 2.24
N THR A 484 34.67 4.46 3.56
CA THR A 484 35.28 5.61 4.23
C THR A 484 36.22 5.12 5.33
N SER A 485 37.47 5.59 5.28
CA SER A 485 38.44 5.49 6.37
C SER A 485 38.81 6.90 6.83
N VAL A 486 39.17 7.08 8.10
CA VAL A 486 39.61 8.38 8.64
C VAL A 486 41.03 8.25 9.19
N LEU A 487 41.91 9.18 8.82
CA LEU A 487 43.28 9.26 9.35
C LEU A 487 43.31 10.04 10.67
N GLN A 488 44.38 9.85 11.45
CA GLN A 488 44.55 10.47 12.77
C GLN A 488 44.54 12.00 12.74
N ASP A 489 44.89 12.61 11.61
CA ASP A 489 44.82 14.06 11.40
C ASP A 489 43.42 14.55 10.97
N GLY A 490 42.41 13.66 10.98
CA GLY A 490 41.03 13.93 10.65
C GLY A 490 40.70 13.84 9.16
N LEU A 491 41.65 13.48 8.30
CA LEU A 491 41.42 13.41 6.85
C LEU A 491 40.60 12.17 6.48
N PRO A 492 39.42 12.32 5.86
CA PRO A 492 38.67 11.18 5.33
C PRO A 492 39.23 10.74 3.97
N VAL A 493 39.41 9.44 3.81
CA VAL A 493 39.71 8.77 2.55
C VAL A 493 38.44 8.04 2.12
N ILE A 494 37.89 8.42 0.96
CA ILE A 494 36.58 8.01 0.48
C ILE A 494 36.75 7.29 -0.86
N THR A 495 36.13 6.12 -0.99
CA THR A 495 36.07 5.35 -2.24
C THR A 495 34.62 5.06 -2.57
N SER A 496 34.13 5.58 -3.70
CA SER A 496 32.74 5.42 -4.12
C SER A 496 32.64 4.51 -5.35
N SER A 497 31.55 3.77 -5.47
CA SER A 497 31.25 3.00 -6.67
C SER A 497 30.80 3.92 -7.81
N GLU A 498 31.34 3.75 -9.03
CA GLU A 498 30.94 4.53 -10.21
C GLU A 498 29.50 4.21 -10.65
N THR A 499 28.66 5.24 -10.82
CA THR A 499 27.38 5.15 -11.56
C THR A 499 27.44 5.83 -12.93
N ILE A 500 28.31 6.84 -13.11
CA ILE A 500 28.56 7.53 -14.40
C ILE A 500 30.03 8.01 -14.39
N SER A 501 30.86 7.53 -15.33
CA SER A 501 32.30 7.85 -15.53
C SER A 501 32.61 9.36 -15.36
N GLN A 502 33.79 9.84 -14.91
CA GLN A 502 35.14 9.50 -15.38
C GLN A 502 36.20 10.06 -14.41
N GLY A 503 37.17 9.23 -14.03
CA GLY A 503 38.42 9.67 -13.41
C GLY A 503 39.12 8.53 -12.68
N ASP A 504 40.04 7.84 -13.37
CA ASP A 504 40.78 6.68 -12.82
C ASP A 504 41.81 7.10 -11.75
N GLN A 505 41.97 8.40 -11.49
CA GLN A 505 42.93 8.95 -10.54
C GLN A 505 42.23 9.51 -9.28
N PRO A 506 42.79 9.24 -8.09
CA PRO A 506 42.26 9.78 -6.83
C PRO A 506 42.36 11.31 -6.83
N LYS A 507 41.22 11.98 -6.60
CA LYS A 507 41.13 13.42 -6.39
C LYS A 507 41.56 13.73 -4.97
N MET A 508 42.65 14.46 -4.83
CA MET A 508 43.16 14.90 -3.54
C MET A 508 42.71 16.35 -3.32
N ALA A 509 41.84 16.56 -2.34
CA ALA A 509 41.49 17.89 -1.86
C ALA A 509 42.21 18.17 -0.53
N THR A 510 42.14 19.41 -0.08
CA THR A 510 42.63 19.81 1.25
C THR A 510 41.84 19.17 2.39
N THR A 511 40.58 18.83 2.12
CA THR A 511 39.57 18.39 3.10
C THR A 511 39.27 16.90 3.06
N GLY A 512 39.78 16.17 2.05
CA GLY A 512 39.57 14.73 1.90
C GLY A 512 40.22 14.16 0.64
N VAL A 513 40.30 12.84 0.57
CA VAL A 513 40.70 12.11 -0.65
C VAL A 513 39.50 11.36 -1.18
N TYR A 514 39.18 11.56 -2.46
CA TYR A 514 38.06 10.91 -3.12
C TYR A 514 38.55 10.10 -4.32
N GLN A 515 38.16 8.84 -4.41
CA GLN A 515 38.40 8.02 -5.59
C GLN A 515 37.14 7.26 -5.98
N THR A 516 37.00 7.02 -7.28
CA THR A 516 35.87 6.25 -7.81
C THR A 516 36.39 4.93 -8.39
N VAL A 517 35.70 3.83 -8.09
CA VAL A 517 36.07 2.48 -8.51
C VAL A 517 34.80 1.75 -8.98
N PRO A 518 34.88 0.81 -9.94
CA PRO A 518 33.72 -0.01 -10.28
C PRO A 518 33.16 -0.77 -9.07
N ALA A 519 31.83 -0.83 -8.94
CA ALA A 519 31.14 -1.46 -7.80
C ALA A 519 31.47 -2.95 -7.62
N LEU A 520 31.71 -3.67 -8.72
CA LEU A 520 32.00 -5.10 -8.72
C LEU A 520 33.31 -5.38 -9.49
N PRO A 521 34.15 -6.30 -8.98
CA PRO A 521 34.00 -7.06 -7.74
C PRO A 521 34.33 -6.24 -6.47
N LEU A 522 33.51 -6.40 -5.42
CA LEU A 522 33.61 -5.67 -4.15
C LEU A 522 34.97 -5.85 -3.44
N THR A 523 35.57 -7.03 -3.54
CA THR A 523 36.90 -7.32 -3.00
C THR A 523 37.99 -6.46 -3.64
N SER A 524 37.87 -6.15 -4.94
CA SER A 524 38.78 -5.25 -5.64
C SER A 524 38.60 -3.80 -5.17
N MET A 525 37.35 -3.38 -4.95
CA MET A 525 37.03 -2.06 -4.41
C MET A 525 37.60 -1.87 -3.00
N LEU A 526 37.42 -2.85 -2.12
CA LEU A 526 37.99 -2.84 -0.78
C LEU A 526 39.53 -2.83 -0.80
N ALA A 527 40.15 -3.65 -1.66
CA ALA A 527 41.61 -3.67 -1.82
C ALA A 527 42.16 -2.32 -2.26
N LYS A 528 41.53 -1.68 -3.27
CA LYS A 528 41.90 -0.33 -3.72
C LYS A 528 41.69 0.73 -2.65
N HIS A 529 40.61 0.62 -1.87
CA HIS A 529 40.35 1.52 -0.75
C HIS A 529 41.45 1.41 0.31
N LEU A 530 41.75 0.21 0.78
CA LEU A 530 42.80 -0.04 1.77
C LEU A 530 44.18 0.40 1.26
N GLN A 531 44.51 0.13 -0.01
CA GLN A 531 45.75 0.57 -0.63
C GLN A 531 45.88 2.10 -0.60
N GLN A 532 44.81 2.82 -0.96
CA GLN A 532 44.81 4.28 -0.95
C GLN A 532 44.90 4.82 0.48
N THR A 533 44.18 4.22 1.43
CA THR A 533 44.24 4.61 2.85
C THR A 533 45.64 4.43 3.42
N ILE A 534 46.31 3.29 3.15
CA ILE A 534 47.68 3.02 3.58
C ILE A 534 48.66 4.00 2.92
N GLN A 535 48.54 4.22 1.61
CA GLN A 535 49.40 5.18 0.92
C GLN A 535 49.27 6.60 1.50
N MET A 536 48.06 7.01 1.85
CA MET A 536 47.81 8.32 2.46
C MET A 536 48.28 8.38 3.91
N SER A 537 48.14 7.30 4.68
CA SER A 537 48.64 7.21 6.06
C SER A 537 50.17 7.28 6.09
N GLU A 538 50.85 6.56 5.19
CA GLU A 538 52.31 6.61 5.04
C GLU A 538 52.80 7.99 4.60
N LYS A 539 52.15 8.58 3.59
CA LYS A 539 52.52 9.92 3.07
C LYS A 539 52.40 11.02 4.12
N ARG A 540 51.48 10.87 5.08
CA ARG A 540 51.19 11.86 6.12
C ARG A 540 51.76 11.46 7.48
N GLU A 541 52.45 10.33 7.57
CA GLU A 541 52.98 9.77 8.83
C GLU A 541 51.94 9.69 9.94
N CYS A 542 50.70 9.34 9.59
CA CYS A 542 49.55 9.29 10.50
C CYS A 542 48.99 7.87 10.61
N GLN A 543 48.36 7.54 11.74
CA GLN A 543 47.66 6.25 11.90
C GLN A 543 46.24 6.31 11.31
N ILE A 544 45.65 5.14 11.06
CA ILE A 544 44.23 5.01 10.67
C ILE A 544 43.40 4.91 11.95
N VAL A 545 42.38 5.75 12.07
CA VAL A 545 41.52 5.83 13.26
C VAL A 545 40.60 4.61 13.32
N LYS A 546 40.49 4.03 14.52
CA LYS A 546 39.45 3.04 14.82
C LYS A 546 38.14 3.75 15.16
N ILE A 547 37.09 3.40 14.44
CA ILE A 547 35.75 3.94 14.55
C ILE A 547 34.98 3.12 15.58
N ASP A 548 34.35 3.76 16.57
CA ASP A 548 33.49 3.03 17.50
C ASP A 548 32.16 2.65 16.82
N ARG A 549 31.47 1.64 17.34
CA ARG A 549 30.18 1.19 16.81
C ARG A 549 29.10 2.26 16.87
N ASP A 550 29.20 3.17 17.84
CA ASP A 550 28.25 4.25 18.05
C ASP A 550 28.54 5.45 17.13
N GLU A 551 29.76 5.56 16.58
CA GLU A 551 30.23 6.68 15.76
C GLU A 551 29.95 6.53 14.25
N LYS A 552 29.21 5.48 13.86
CA LYS A 552 28.92 5.19 12.45
C LYS A 552 28.24 6.36 11.74
N TYR A 553 27.39 7.08 12.45
CA TYR A 553 26.59 8.19 11.89
C TYR A 553 27.46 9.42 11.64
N GLU A 554 28.36 9.71 12.56
CA GLU A 554 29.28 10.85 12.56
C GLU A 554 30.26 10.72 11.41
N VAL A 555 30.86 9.53 11.24
CA VAL A 555 31.77 9.24 10.13
C VAL A 555 31.04 9.27 8.78
N TYR A 556 29.79 8.79 8.74
CA TYR A 556 28.97 8.87 7.54
C TYR A 556 28.70 10.35 7.14
N LEU A 557 28.27 11.20 8.07
CA LEU A 557 28.05 12.63 7.80
C LEU A 557 29.34 13.35 7.39
N LEU A 558 30.46 13.05 8.04
CA LEU A 558 31.78 13.54 7.65
C LEU A 558 32.10 13.16 6.21
N SER A 559 31.84 11.91 5.82
CA SER A 559 32.11 11.41 4.47
C SER A 559 31.31 12.16 3.41
N LEU A 560 30.02 12.44 3.66
CA LEU A 560 29.17 13.17 2.74
C LEU A 560 29.65 14.60 2.55
N ARG A 561 29.96 15.29 3.67
CA ARG A 561 30.41 16.67 3.64
C ARG A 561 31.76 16.81 2.94
N ALA A 562 32.70 15.91 3.23
CA ALA A 562 34.00 15.88 2.58
C ALA A 562 33.89 15.53 1.08
N SER A 563 33.02 14.60 0.71
CA SER A 563 32.75 14.29 -0.70
C SER A 563 32.17 15.49 -1.45
N ALA A 564 31.23 16.23 -0.84
CA ALA A 564 30.63 17.42 -1.44
C ALA A 564 31.65 18.55 -1.66
N ASP A 565 32.56 18.76 -0.69
CA ASP A 565 33.61 19.77 -0.79
C ASP A 565 34.66 19.39 -1.84
N VAL A 566 35.09 18.13 -1.88
CA VAL A 566 36.00 17.63 -2.93
C VAL A 566 35.35 17.84 -4.30
N GLN A 567 34.09 17.47 -4.49
CA GLN A 567 33.40 17.68 -5.77
C GLN A 567 33.29 19.18 -6.15
N SER A 568 33.07 20.06 -5.17
CA SER A 568 33.04 21.51 -5.37
C SER A 568 34.40 22.07 -5.81
N GLN A 569 35.51 21.61 -5.20
CA GLN A 569 36.87 22.04 -5.56
C GLN A 569 37.30 21.62 -6.97
N TYR A 570 36.67 20.59 -7.54
CA TYR A 570 36.94 20.09 -8.89
C TYR A 570 35.87 20.52 -9.92
N ASP A 571 35.08 21.57 -9.60
CA ASP A 571 34.02 22.15 -10.45
C ASP A 571 32.91 21.16 -10.85
N GLU A 572 32.71 20.07 -10.09
CA GLU A 572 31.68 19.07 -10.36
C GLU A 572 30.34 19.42 -9.71
N SER A 573 30.36 20.26 -8.67
CA SER A 573 29.17 20.74 -7.99
C SER A 573 29.30 22.22 -7.63
N ASN A 574 28.19 22.98 -7.73
CA ASN A 574 28.16 24.39 -7.34
C ASN A 574 27.68 24.54 -5.89
N LEU A 575 28.38 23.84 -4.98
CA LEU A 575 28.06 23.79 -3.56
C LEU A 575 29.10 24.54 -2.73
N THR A 576 28.64 25.34 -1.77
CA THR A 576 29.51 25.94 -0.75
C THR A 576 29.37 25.18 0.56
N VAL A 577 30.47 24.56 0.99
CA VAL A 577 30.49 23.71 2.19
C VAL A 577 31.06 24.49 3.38
N ALA A 578 30.26 24.63 4.44
CA ALA A 578 30.67 25.29 5.67
C ALA A 578 31.39 24.32 6.64
N PRO A 579 32.18 24.82 7.61
CA PRO A 579 32.71 24.00 8.70
C PRO A 579 31.61 23.33 9.54
N ALA A 580 31.85 22.12 10.03
CA ALA A 580 30.96 21.34 10.89
C ALA A 580 31.74 20.41 11.83
N THR A 581 31.08 19.95 12.89
CA THR A 581 31.66 19.06 13.90
C THR A 581 30.71 17.88 14.14
N TYR A 582 31.24 16.67 14.13
CA TYR A 582 30.55 15.40 14.38
C TYR A 582 31.27 14.68 15.53
N GLU A 583 30.98 15.11 16.77
CA GLU A 583 31.69 14.70 17.97
C GLU A 583 33.21 14.95 17.89
N ARG A 584 34.03 13.89 17.84
CA ARG A 584 35.50 13.98 17.71
C ARG A 584 35.97 14.16 16.27
N PHE A 585 35.08 14.05 15.29
CA PHE A 585 35.39 14.25 13.88
C PHE A 585 35.05 15.69 13.47
N HIS A 586 35.97 16.37 12.79
CA HIS A 586 35.82 17.77 12.43
C HIS A 586 35.97 17.98 10.92
N PHE A 587 35.16 18.89 10.38
CA PHE A 587 35.28 19.41 9.04
C PHE A 587 35.48 20.94 9.11
N PRO A 588 36.59 21.51 8.63
CA PRO A 588 37.74 20.86 8.00
C PRO A 588 38.53 19.94 8.95
N PRO A 589 39.35 19.01 8.42
CA PRO A 589 40.10 18.02 9.21
C PRO A 589 40.92 18.62 10.36
N GLN A 590 40.81 18.00 11.54
CA GLN A 590 41.62 18.28 12.72
C GLN A 590 42.09 16.96 13.36
N PRO A 591 43.23 16.97 14.10
CA PRO A 591 43.72 15.78 14.78
C PRO A 591 42.69 15.17 15.73
N ILE A 592 42.53 13.85 15.65
CA ILE A 592 41.57 13.07 16.42
C ILE A 592 42.29 12.34 17.56
N GLU A 593 41.77 12.45 18.77
CA GLU A 593 42.25 11.69 19.93
C GLU A 593 41.83 10.21 19.81
N GLU A 594 42.79 9.29 19.97
CA GLU A 594 42.52 7.85 19.93
C GLU A 594 41.72 7.42 21.18
N LEU A 595 40.76 6.51 20.97
CA LEU A 595 40.05 5.86 22.07
C LEU A 595 41.04 4.97 22.82
N VAL A 596 41.40 5.36 24.05
CA VAL A 596 42.14 4.49 24.96
C VAL A 596 41.24 3.29 25.25
N ALA A 597 41.64 2.10 24.80
CA ALA A 597 40.88 0.88 25.04
C ALA A 597 40.68 0.69 26.56
N SER A 598 39.46 0.88 27.04
CA SER A 598 39.05 0.43 28.36
C SER A 598 38.99 -1.10 28.32
N SER A 599 40.09 -1.73 28.76
CA SER A 599 40.26 -3.18 28.89
C SER A 599 39.24 -3.81 29.83
#